data_AF-A0A925J7N7-F1
#
_entry.id   AF-A0A925J7N7-F1
#
_cell.length_a   1.000
_cell.length_b   1.000
_cell.length_c   1.000
_cell.angle_alpha   90.00
_cell.angle_beta   90.00
_cell.angle_gamma   90.00
#
_symmetry.space_group_name_H-M   'P 1'
#
loop_
_entity.id
_entity.type
_entity.pdbx_description
1 polymer ?
#
loop_
_entity_poly.entity_id
_entity_poly.type
_entity_poly.pdbx_seq_one_letter_code
_entity_poly.pdbx_strand_id
1 'polypeptide(L)'
;MKITVIIILAFLGLIQSNQNCDRKIMNNSLTEATPTPKPAAKFDRLPENIKLETEVRKDIKNKEGKVISSDNTTVEKRLNELKAYYKEDKLVDGKGREIRFYDPICRGVSAGFEEDAQDRKDGDKELVELEKKYTVIVVLCDPRNVL
;
A
#
# COMPACT_ATOMS: atom_id res chain seq x y z
N MET A 1 65.29 27.27 -17.99
CA MET A 1 65.57 28.07 -16.78
C MET A 1 64.46 29.12 -16.63
N LYS A 2 63.79 29.13 -15.46
CA LYS A 2 63.06 30.22 -14.77
C LYS A 2 62.11 31.13 -15.59
N ILE A 3 60.79 30.98 -15.42
CA ILE A 3 59.88 31.71 -14.50
C ILE A 3 59.68 33.17 -14.90
N THR A 4 58.44 33.51 -15.28
CA THR A 4 57.78 34.74 -14.82
C THR A 4 56.28 34.52 -14.67
N VAL A 5 55.70 35.26 -13.72
CA VAL A 5 54.53 34.95 -12.88
C VAL A 5 53.70 36.23 -12.77
N ILE A 6 52.36 36.09 -12.84
CA ILE A 6 51.27 36.95 -12.29
C ILE A 6 51.04 38.31 -13.01
N ILE A 7 49.82 38.76 -13.32
CA ILE A 7 48.87 39.51 -12.46
C ILE A 7 47.45 39.48 -13.11
N ILE A 8 46.46 38.85 -12.45
CA ILE A 8 45.24 39.41 -11.81
C ILE A 8 44.44 40.42 -12.66
N LEU A 9 43.15 40.15 -12.89
CA LEU A 9 42.07 41.15 -12.71
C LEU A 9 40.69 40.48 -12.63
N ALA A 10 39.94 40.95 -11.64
CA ALA A 10 38.63 40.47 -11.23
C ALA A 10 37.54 40.74 -12.27
N PHE A 11 36.66 39.76 -12.46
CA PHE A 11 35.29 40.02 -12.91
C PHE A 11 34.31 39.62 -11.81
N LEU A 12 34.08 40.57 -10.91
CA LEU A 12 32.77 40.74 -10.29
C LEU A 12 31.79 41.12 -11.41
N GLY A 13 30.76 40.32 -11.61
CA GLY A 13 29.76 40.54 -12.65
C GLY A 13 28.42 39.87 -12.33
N LEU A 14 27.71 40.48 -11.38
CA LEU A 14 26.25 40.62 -11.30
C LEU A 14 25.39 39.34 -11.44
N ILE A 15 24.99 38.85 -10.27
CA ILE A 15 23.68 38.23 -10.03
C ILE A 15 22.60 39.22 -10.48
N GLN A 16 21.74 38.81 -11.42
CA GLN A 16 20.33 39.21 -11.50
C GLN A 16 19.65 38.46 -12.65
N SER A 17 18.93 37.37 -12.34
CA SER A 17 17.76 37.02 -13.14
C SER A 17 16.55 37.12 -12.22
N ASN A 18 15.95 38.29 -12.30
CA ASN A 18 14.70 38.70 -11.68
C ASN A 18 13.59 37.77 -12.21
N GLN A 19 13.09 36.84 -11.40
CA GLN A 19 11.87 36.12 -11.74
C GLN A 19 10.71 37.10 -11.62
N ASN A 20 10.36 37.70 -12.75
CA ASN A 20 9.12 38.45 -12.94
C ASN A 20 7.94 37.47 -12.77
N CYS A 21 7.37 37.41 -11.56
CA CYS A 21 6.11 36.74 -11.32
C CYS A 21 4.97 37.63 -11.82
N ASP A 22 4.71 37.62 -13.12
CA ASP A 22 3.50 38.21 -13.68
C ASP A 22 2.29 37.40 -13.21
N ARG A 23 1.60 37.94 -12.20
CA ARG A 23 0.32 37.45 -11.71
C ARG A 23 -0.75 37.73 -12.77
N LYS A 24 -0.87 36.85 -13.77
CA LYS A 24 -2.04 36.84 -14.65
C LYS A 24 -3.24 36.29 -13.86
N ILE A 25 -4.09 37.20 -13.40
CA ILE A 25 -5.46 36.91 -13.01
C ILE A 25 -6.18 36.44 -14.28
N MET A 26 -6.45 35.14 -14.39
CA MET A 26 -7.40 34.64 -15.39
C MET A 26 -8.75 34.45 -14.71
N ASN A 27 -9.57 35.49 -14.79
CA ASN A 27 -11.01 35.33 -14.81
C ASN A 27 -11.37 34.85 -16.22
N ASN A 28 -11.84 33.61 -16.39
CA ASN A 28 -13.02 33.37 -17.23
C ASN A 28 -13.54 31.94 -17.17
N SER A 29 -14.87 31.86 -17.20
CA SER A 29 -15.68 30.78 -17.75
C SER A 29 -15.71 29.46 -16.98
N LEU A 30 -16.73 29.33 -16.12
CA LEU A 30 -17.38 28.06 -15.80
C LEU A 30 -17.91 27.44 -17.10
N THR A 31 -17.06 26.70 -17.79
CA THR A 31 -17.53 25.66 -18.69
C THR A 31 -17.70 24.43 -17.82
N GLU A 32 -18.94 24.15 -17.44
CA GLU A 32 -19.35 22.93 -16.75
C GLU A 32 -19.03 21.76 -17.69
N ALA A 33 -17.80 21.23 -17.58
CA ALA A 33 -17.47 19.96 -18.16
C ALA A 33 -18.28 18.93 -17.39
N THR A 34 -19.32 18.37 -18.02
CA THR A 34 -20.01 17.18 -17.54
C THR A 34 -18.94 16.21 -17.04
N PRO A 35 -18.95 15.80 -15.75
CA PRO A 35 -17.93 14.91 -15.24
C PRO A 35 -18.01 13.62 -16.05
N THR A 36 -17.03 13.43 -16.94
CA THR A 36 -16.82 12.16 -17.63
C THR A 36 -16.80 11.10 -16.53
N PRO A 37 -17.64 10.05 -16.60
CA PRO A 37 -17.67 9.02 -15.57
C PRO A 37 -16.25 8.49 -15.44
N LYS A 38 -15.61 8.76 -14.28
CA LYS A 38 -14.31 8.18 -13.97
C LYS A 38 -14.48 6.67 -14.15
N PRO A 39 -13.67 5.99 -14.98
CA PRO A 39 -13.76 4.56 -15.14
C PRO A 39 -13.76 3.92 -13.75
N ALA A 40 -14.78 3.09 -13.46
CA ALA A 40 -14.88 2.40 -12.19
C ALA A 40 -13.55 1.66 -11.95
N ALA A 41 -12.89 1.95 -10.83
CA ALA A 41 -11.66 1.26 -10.48
C ALA A 41 -12.00 -0.24 -10.34
N LYS A 42 -11.15 -1.12 -10.87
CA LYS A 42 -11.37 -2.59 -10.93
C LYS A 42 -11.82 -3.21 -9.59
N PHE A 43 -11.41 -2.60 -8.47
CA PHE A 43 -11.64 -3.03 -7.09
C PHE A 43 -12.26 -1.88 -6.27
N ASP A 44 -13.40 -1.37 -6.72
CA ASP A 44 -14.11 -0.23 -6.13
C ASP A 44 -15.04 -0.59 -4.95
N ARG A 45 -15.31 -1.88 -4.73
CA ARG A 45 -16.20 -2.40 -3.67
C ARG A 45 -15.41 -3.16 -2.60
N LEU A 46 -14.26 -2.63 -2.19
CA LEU A 46 -13.54 -3.18 -1.05
C LEU A 46 -14.23 -2.77 0.26
N PRO A 47 -14.07 -3.55 1.35
CA PRO A 47 -14.52 -3.13 2.68
C PRO A 47 -13.96 -1.74 3.03
N GLU A 48 -14.72 -0.95 3.79
CA GLU A 48 -14.40 0.45 4.08
C GLU A 48 -12.99 0.67 4.68
N ASN A 49 -12.52 -0.28 5.49
CA ASN A 49 -11.21 -0.27 6.13
C ASN A 49 -10.07 -0.82 5.25
N ILE A 50 -10.34 -1.25 4.01
CA ILE A 50 -9.38 -1.87 3.10
C ILE A 50 -9.21 -1.01 1.86
N LYS A 51 -8.00 -0.46 1.69
CA LYS A 51 -7.61 0.28 0.50
C LYS A 51 -6.67 -0.53 -0.38
N LEU A 52 -6.46 -0.10 -1.61
CA LEU A 52 -5.59 -0.81 -2.56
C LEU A 52 -4.13 -0.82 -2.14
N GLU A 53 -3.71 0.25 -1.46
CA GLU A 53 -2.39 0.44 -0.88
C GLU A 53 -2.21 -0.24 0.48
N THR A 54 -3.28 -0.75 1.12
CA THR A 54 -3.19 -1.45 2.41
C THR A 54 -2.19 -2.59 2.29
N GLU A 55 -1.25 -2.66 3.23
CA GLU A 55 -0.26 -3.73 3.27
C GLU A 55 -0.89 -5.03 3.78
N VAL A 56 -0.53 -6.13 3.13
CA VAL A 56 -1.01 -7.47 3.43
C VAL A 56 0.15 -8.45 3.43
N ARG A 57 0.02 -9.47 4.28
CA ARG A 57 0.97 -10.57 4.38
C ARG A 57 0.70 -11.61 3.29
N LYS A 58 1.77 -12.03 2.61
CA LYS A 58 1.76 -13.12 1.62
C LYS A 58 2.59 -14.27 2.15
N ASP A 59 1.90 -15.28 2.67
CA ASP A 59 2.54 -16.50 3.17
C ASP A 59 2.93 -17.43 2.01
N ILE A 60 4.20 -17.82 1.97
CA ILE A 60 4.72 -18.87 1.11
C ILE A 60 4.69 -20.17 1.91
N LYS A 61 3.89 -21.13 1.45
CA LYS A 61 3.71 -22.43 2.08
C LYS A 61 4.48 -23.50 1.31
N ASN A 62 5.05 -24.47 2.03
CA ASN A 62 5.62 -25.67 1.43
C ASN A 62 4.52 -26.66 0.99
N LYS A 63 4.92 -27.86 0.51
CA LYS A 63 3.98 -28.88 0.03
C LYS A 63 3.07 -29.42 1.13
N GLU A 64 3.53 -29.37 2.38
CA GLU A 64 2.83 -29.78 3.57
C GLU A 64 1.88 -28.68 4.11
N GLY A 65 1.81 -27.53 3.43
CA GLY A 65 0.96 -26.39 3.83
C GLY A 65 1.53 -25.56 4.98
N LYS A 66 2.77 -25.84 5.42
CA LYS A 66 3.46 -25.06 6.45
C LYS A 66 4.05 -23.78 5.84
N VAL A 67 3.81 -22.65 6.50
CA VAL A 67 4.43 -21.36 6.15
C VAL A 67 5.95 -21.47 6.34
N ILE A 68 6.71 -21.21 5.28
CA ILE A 68 8.19 -21.24 5.27
C ILE A 68 8.79 -19.84 5.17
N SER A 69 8.06 -18.89 4.61
CA SER A 69 8.39 -17.47 4.61
C SER A 69 7.13 -16.64 4.40
N SER A 70 7.20 -15.37 4.79
CA SER A 70 6.12 -14.40 4.55
C SER A 70 6.75 -13.14 3.98
N ASP A 71 6.13 -12.61 2.92
CA ASP A 71 6.49 -11.33 2.32
C ASP A 71 5.36 -10.32 2.52
N ASN A 72 5.69 -9.03 2.47
CA ASN A 72 4.70 -7.95 2.49
C ASN A 72 4.39 -7.51 1.04
N THR A 73 3.13 -7.20 0.77
CA THR A 73 2.67 -6.67 -0.51
C THR A 73 1.45 -5.78 -0.30
N THR A 74 0.95 -5.11 -1.33
CA THR A 74 -0.32 -4.37 -1.26
C THR A 74 -1.52 -5.24 -1.61
N VAL A 75 -2.71 -4.83 -1.17
CA VAL A 75 -3.99 -5.44 -1.57
C VAL A 75 -4.12 -5.49 -3.09
N GLU A 76 -3.82 -4.40 -3.80
CA GLU A 76 -3.93 -4.36 -5.27
C GLU A 76 -3.10 -5.45 -5.93
N LYS A 77 -1.82 -5.53 -5.58
CA LYS A 77 -0.91 -6.53 -6.14
C LYS A 77 -1.39 -7.94 -5.79
N ARG A 78 -1.86 -8.16 -4.55
CA ARG A 78 -2.36 -9.47 -4.13
C ARG A 78 -3.62 -9.89 -4.87
N LEU A 79 -4.58 -8.99 -5.05
CA LEU A 79 -5.81 -9.25 -5.81
C LEU A 79 -5.52 -9.53 -7.28
N ASN A 80 -4.57 -8.81 -7.88
CA ASN A 80 -4.13 -9.07 -9.26
C ASN A 80 -3.45 -10.44 -9.40
N GLU A 81 -2.57 -10.84 -8.46
CA GLU A 81 -1.95 -12.17 -8.44
C GLU A 81 -2.99 -13.29 -8.34
N LEU A 82 -4.01 -13.09 -7.52
CA LEU A 82 -5.12 -14.03 -7.34
C LEU A 82 -6.09 -14.04 -8.53
N LYS A 83 -5.89 -13.17 -9.52
CA LYS A 83 -6.82 -12.93 -10.63
C LYS A 83 -8.23 -12.63 -10.12
N ALA A 84 -8.31 -11.82 -9.06
CA ALA A 84 -9.55 -11.52 -8.38
C ALA A 84 -10.51 -10.72 -9.28
N TYR A 85 -11.79 -11.00 -9.12
CA TYR A 85 -12.88 -10.29 -9.76
C TYR A 85 -14.12 -10.38 -8.87
N TYR A 86 -15.12 -9.55 -9.16
CA TYR A 86 -16.38 -9.64 -8.47
C TYR A 86 -17.34 -10.58 -9.18
N LYS A 87 -17.92 -11.49 -8.41
CA LYS A 87 -19.07 -12.30 -8.82
C LYS A 87 -20.26 -11.82 -8.01
N GLU A 88 -21.18 -11.12 -8.67
CA GLU A 88 -22.26 -10.38 -8.00
C GLU A 88 -21.65 -9.38 -7.00
N ASP A 89 -21.99 -9.48 -5.72
CA ASP A 89 -21.48 -8.64 -4.63
C ASP A 89 -20.29 -9.24 -3.88
N LYS A 90 -19.76 -10.37 -4.36
CA LYS A 90 -18.65 -11.08 -3.70
C LYS A 90 -17.35 -10.91 -4.47
N LEU A 91 -16.30 -10.53 -3.76
CA LEU A 91 -14.94 -10.59 -4.29
C LEU A 91 -14.48 -12.05 -4.28
N VAL A 92 -14.08 -12.60 -5.43
CA VAL A 92 -13.64 -13.99 -5.58
C VAL A 92 -12.28 -14.06 -6.26
N ASP A 93 -11.54 -15.13 -6.04
CA ASP A 93 -10.29 -15.40 -6.75
C ASP A 93 -10.54 -16.02 -8.13
N GLY A 94 -9.47 -16.19 -8.92
CA GLY A 94 -9.53 -16.82 -10.24
C GLY A 94 -9.97 -18.30 -10.23
N LYS A 95 -10.07 -18.93 -9.05
CA LYS A 95 -10.59 -20.28 -8.85
C LYS A 95 -12.07 -20.27 -8.40
N GLY A 96 -12.67 -19.09 -8.23
CA GLY A 96 -14.05 -18.91 -7.80
C GLY A 96 -14.26 -19.01 -6.29
N ARG A 97 -13.20 -19.01 -5.47
CA ARG A 97 -13.33 -18.99 -4.00
C ARG A 97 -13.51 -17.55 -3.53
N GLU A 98 -14.47 -17.33 -2.62
CA GLU A 98 -14.69 -16.01 -2.01
C GLU A 98 -13.43 -15.57 -1.26
N ILE A 99 -13.01 -14.32 -1.52
CA ILE A 99 -11.88 -13.67 -0.89
C ILE A 99 -12.37 -12.96 0.37
N ARG A 100 -11.69 -13.19 1.49
CA ARG A 100 -11.94 -12.48 2.74
C ARG A 100 -10.67 -11.83 3.27
N PHE A 101 -10.80 -10.62 3.77
CA PHE A 101 -9.74 -9.95 4.49
C PHE A 101 -9.80 -10.38 5.96
N TYR A 102 -8.67 -10.79 6.51
CA TYR A 102 -8.51 -11.14 7.92
C TYR A 102 -7.60 -10.12 8.57
N ASP A 103 -8.13 -9.41 9.56
CA ASP A 103 -7.41 -8.40 10.33
C ASP A 103 -7.00 -9.02 11.67
N PRO A 104 -5.74 -9.49 11.82
CA PRO A 104 -5.31 -10.12 13.05
C PRO A 104 -5.26 -9.10 14.19
N ILE A 105 -5.49 -9.56 15.42
CA ILE A 105 -5.32 -8.73 16.60
C ILE A 105 -3.86 -8.28 16.70
N CYS A 106 -3.63 -6.97 16.55
CA CYS A 106 -2.34 -6.33 16.71
C CYS A 106 -2.23 -5.69 18.09
N ARG A 107 -1.61 -6.38 19.04
CA ARG A 107 -1.18 -5.75 20.29
C ARG A 107 0.28 -5.33 20.16
N GLY A 108 0.57 -4.11 20.62
CA GLY A 108 1.94 -3.64 20.78
C GLY A 108 2.65 -4.40 21.90
N VAL A 109 3.97 -4.20 22.02
CA VAL A 109 4.87 -4.87 22.98
C VAL A 109 4.49 -4.70 24.47
N SER A 110 3.45 -3.92 24.78
CA SER A 110 2.95 -3.64 26.12
C SER A 110 1.97 -4.68 26.65
N ALA A 111 1.39 -5.51 25.80
CA ALA A 111 0.63 -6.67 26.24
C ALA A 111 1.58 -7.70 26.86
N GLY A 112 1.18 -8.32 27.97
CA GLY A 112 2.01 -9.34 28.61
C GLY A 112 2.30 -10.49 27.63
N PHE A 113 3.53 -11.00 27.63
CA PHE A 113 3.99 -12.05 26.70
C PHE A 113 3.05 -13.27 26.58
N GLU A 114 2.34 -13.62 27.66
CA GLU A 114 1.38 -14.74 27.68
C GLU A 114 0.09 -14.42 26.93
N GLU A 115 -0.45 -13.21 27.06
CA GLU A 115 -1.65 -12.76 26.34
C GLU A 115 -1.36 -12.71 24.83
N ASP A 116 -0.20 -12.19 24.44
CA ASP A 116 0.23 -12.15 23.04
C ASP A 116 0.47 -13.53 22.44
N ALA A 117 0.90 -14.50 23.23
CA ALA A 117 1.06 -15.87 22.77
C ALA A 117 -0.29 -16.57 22.57
N GLN A 118 -1.26 -16.29 23.45
CA GLN A 118 -2.59 -16.86 23.36
C GLN A 118 -3.39 -16.27 22.20
N ASP A 119 -3.37 -14.94 22.04
CA ASP A 119 -4.05 -14.24 20.94
C ASP A 119 -3.51 -14.68 19.57
N ARG A 120 -2.19 -14.87 19.44
CA ARG A 120 -1.59 -15.42 18.21
C ARG A 120 -2.07 -16.84 17.93
N LYS A 121 -2.12 -17.71 18.94
CA LYS A 121 -2.58 -19.10 18.78
C LYS A 121 -4.05 -19.15 18.37
N ASP A 122 -4.89 -18.32 18.97
CA ASP A 122 -6.31 -18.31 18.66
C ASP A 122 -6.58 -17.69 17.29
N GLY A 123 -5.84 -16.63 16.93
CA GLY A 123 -5.85 -16.08 15.58
C GLY A 123 -5.38 -17.07 14.51
N ASP A 124 -4.37 -17.89 14.78
CA ASP A 124 -3.90 -18.93 13.86
C ASP A 124 -4.97 -20.02 13.65
N LYS A 125 -5.69 -20.41 14.71
CA LYS A 125 -6.81 -21.38 14.59
C LYS A 125 -7.94 -20.81 13.73
N GLU A 126 -8.33 -19.57 13.98
CA GLU A 126 -9.37 -18.91 13.19
C GLU A 126 -8.96 -18.81 11.72
N LEU A 127 -7.72 -18.40 11.46
CA LEU A 127 -7.18 -18.30 10.12
C LEU A 127 -7.21 -19.64 9.38
N VAL A 128 -6.82 -20.74 10.04
CA VAL A 128 -6.88 -22.09 9.46
C VAL A 128 -8.31 -22.48 9.11
N GLU A 129 -9.30 -22.19 9.96
CA GLU A 129 -10.70 -22.49 9.66
C GLU A 129 -11.26 -21.63 8.52
N LEU A 130 -10.86 -20.36 8.43
CA LEU A 130 -11.22 -19.48 7.31
C LEU A 130 -10.61 -19.97 6.00
N GLU A 131 -9.34 -20.35 5.99
CA GLU A 131 -8.62 -20.81 4.80
C GLU A 131 -9.19 -22.11 4.19
N LYS A 132 -9.89 -22.93 4.97
CA LYS A 132 -10.62 -24.10 4.45
C LYS A 132 -11.79 -23.70 3.54
N LYS A 133 -12.43 -22.57 3.82
CA LYS A 133 -13.66 -22.12 3.13
C LYS A 133 -13.39 -21.01 2.12
N TYR A 134 -12.46 -20.13 2.44
CA TYR A 134 -12.20 -18.88 1.73
C TYR A 134 -10.76 -18.78 1.24
N THR A 135 -10.53 -17.89 0.29
CA THR A 135 -9.19 -17.38 0.00
C THR A 135 -8.94 -16.19 0.93
N VAL A 136 -8.12 -16.38 1.95
CA VAL A 136 -7.89 -15.35 2.97
C VAL A 136 -6.72 -14.46 2.57
N ILE A 137 -6.90 -13.14 2.70
CA ILE A 137 -5.85 -12.13 2.60
C ILE A 137 -5.66 -11.56 4.01
N VAL A 138 -4.48 -11.75 4.58
CA VAL A 138 -4.17 -11.30 5.94
C VAL A 138 -3.64 -9.88 5.88
N VAL A 139 -4.34 -8.94 6.52
CA VAL A 139 -3.87 -7.55 6.66
C VAL A 139 -2.57 -7.57 7.47
N LEU A 140 -1.59 -6.77 7.04
CA LEU A 140 -0.32 -6.75 7.72
C LEU A 140 -0.47 -6.11 9.10
N CYS A 141 -0.08 -6.87 10.10
CA CYS A 141 0.10 -6.42 11.45
C CYS A 141 1.57 -6.10 11.71
N ASP A 142 1.93 -4.82 11.85
CA ASP A 142 3.25 -4.46 12.36
C ASP A 142 3.14 -4.06 13.84
N PRO A 143 3.49 -4.94 14.78
CA PRO A 143 3.38 -4.66 16.22
C PRO A 143 4.28 -3.49 16.67
N ARG A 144 5.25 -3.07 15.85
CA ARG A 144 6.11 -1.91 16.13
C ARG A 144 5.42 -0.57 15.89
N ASN A 145 4.33 -0.58 15.13
CA ASN A 145 3.55 0.61 14.79
C ASN A 145 2.24 0.69 15.59
N VAL A 146 2.05 -0.16 16.59
CA VAL A 146 0.90 -0.13 17.51
C VAL A 146 1.28 0.75 18.69
N LEU A 147 0.69 1.94 18.75
CA LEU A 147 0.92 2.98 19.77
C LEU A 147 0.31 2.61 21.12
#